data_AF-A0A1A9Z365-F1
#
_entry.id   AF-A0A1A9Z365-F1
#
_cell.length_a   1.000
_cell.length_b   1.000
_cell.length_c   1.000
_cell.angle_alpha   90.00
_cell.angle_beta   90.00
_cell.angle_gamma   90.00
#
_symmetry.space_group_name_H-M   'P 1'
#
loop_
_entity.id
_entity.type
_entity.pdbx_description
1 polymer ?
#
loop_
_entity_poly.entity_id
_entity_poly.type
_entity_poly.pdbx_seq_one_letter_code
_entity_poly.pdbx_strand_id
1 'polypeptide(L)'
;MYSQMQMQPNPGNLVAAAAANAQMPGSAQQILNPAAATGMPSTVLPGNNVVTFMHAIPTQMPIHPDVRLKKMAFYDILGVKPADYTRALIKEKLREDADCEIATTMLKVSLNCPLGKIKMSIPCRASTYSHLQCFDANLYLQMNERKPTWNCPVCDKPAAFDNLVIDGYFQEVLASNLLKSDDTEIQLHKERFMEYA
;
A
#
# COMPACT_ATOMS: atom_id res chain seq x y z
N MET A 1 -66.59 -1.74 23.66
CA MET A 1 -66.49 -1.23 22.27
C MET A 1 -65.02 -1.03 21.97
N TYR A 2 -64.50 -1.78 20.99
CA TYR A 2 -63.14 -1.73 20.43
C TYR A 2 -62.77 -0.30 20.00
N SER A 3 -61.51 0.15 19.91
CA SER A 3 -60.45 -0.47 19.11
C SER A 3 -59.09 0.21 19.36
N GLN A 4 -58.03 -0.60 19.47
CA GLN A 4 -56.64 -0.20 19.25
C GLN A 4 -56.37 -0.20 17.73
N MET A 5 -55.82 0.87 17.19
CA MET A 5 -55.33 0.92 15.80
C MET A 5 -53.85 0.49 15.77
N GLN A 6 -53.61 -0.71 15.24
CA GLN A 6 -52.30 -1.14 14.74
C GLN A 6 -52.19 -0.80 13.25
N MET A 7 -51.08 -0.22 12.83
CA MET A 7 -50.76 0.00 11.41
C MET A 7 -50.09 -1.23 10.80
N GLN A 8 -50.59 -1.65 9.64
CA GLN A 8 -50.16 -2.80 8.86
C GLN A 8 -48.94 -2.50 7.96
N PRO A 9 -48.14 -3.52 7.59
CA PRO A 9 -47.04 -3.40 6.63
C PRO A 9 -47.53 -3.41 5.16
N ASN A 10 -46.86 -2.65 4.30
CA ASN A 10 -47.13 -2.58 2.86
C ASN A 10 -46.28 -3.61 2.08
N PRO A 11 -46.87 -4.46 1.22
CA PRO A 11 -46.15 -5.44 0.40
C PRO A 11 -46.01 -5.02 -1.08
N GLY A 12 -44.92 -5.44 -1.73
CA GLY A 12 -44.68 -5.33 -3.18
C GLY A 12 -43.29 -4.73 -3.46
N ASN A 13 -42.34 -5.39 -4.11
CA ASN A 13 -42.42 -6.35 -5.21
C ASN A 13 -41.39 -7.47 -5.08
N LEU A 14 -41.86 -8.72 -5.15
CA LEU A 14 -41.11 -9.87 -5.64
C LEU A 14 -42.03 -10.61 -6.60
N VAL A 15 -41.62 -10.80 -7.85
CA VAL A 15 -42.12 -11.91 -8.67
C VAL A 15 -40.95 -12.49 -9.46
N ALA A 16 -40.77 -13.78 -9.27
CA ALA A 16 -39.86 -14.67 -9.97
C ALA A 16 -40.58 -15.35 -11.16
N ALA A 17 -39.84 -16.25 -11.82
CA ALA A 17 -40.24 -17.27 -12.81
C ALA A 17 -40.20 -16.81 -14.28
N ALA A 18 -39.75 -17.59 -15.27
CA ALA A 18 -39.18 -18.93 -15.32
C ALA A 18 -38.48 -19.13 -16.69
N ALA A 19 -37.71 -20.20 -16.78
CA ALA A 19 -36.99 -20.69 -17.94
C ALA A 19 -37.87 -21.10 -19.14
N ALA A 20 -37.31 -21.07 -20.36
CA ALA A 20 -37.55 -22.07 -21.39
C ALA A 20 -36.45 -22.04 -22.47
N ASN A 21 -36.14 -23.23 -22.96
CA ASN A 21 -35.04 -23.66 -23.82
C ASN A 21 -35.60 -23.94 -25.23
N ALA A 22 -34.90 -23.61 -26.34
CA ALA A 22 -35.13 -24.22 -27.66
C ALA A 22 -34.02 -23.90 -28.69
N GLN A 23 -33.63 -24.93 -29.44
CA GLN A 23 -32.56 -25.04 -30.44
C GLN A 23 -32.93 -24.61 -31.89
N MET A 24 -31.91 -24.13 -32.64
CA MET A 24 -31.38 -24.45 -34.01
C MET A 24 -32.33 -24.83 -35.18
N PRO A 25 -31.97 -24.72 -36.51
CA PRO A 25 -30.65 -24.87 -37.18
C PRO A 25 -30.35 -23.79 -38.29
N GLY A 26 -29.26 -23.73 -39.09
CA GLY A 26 -28.07 -24.53 -39.39
C GLY A 26 -27.33 -23.97 -40.64
N SER A 27 -26.25 -24.65 -41.08
CA SER A 27 -25.31 -24.47 -42.23
C SER A 27 -23.97 -23.78 -41.87
N ALA A 28 -22.83 -24.46 -41.66
CA ALA A 28 -22.07 -25.50 -42.37
C ALA A 28 -21.08 -24.93 -43.41
N GLN A 29 -19.78 -24.92 -43.06
CA GLN A 29 -18.70 -25.40 -43.94
C GLN A 29 -17.42 -25.64 -43.12
N GLN A 30 -16.92 -26.87 -43.28
CA GLN A 30 -15.85 -27.52 -42.53
C GLN A 30 -14.83 -27.96 -43.59
N ILE A 31 -13.57 -27.54 -43.48
CA ILE A 31 -12.49 -28.04 -44.34
C ILE A 31 -11.64 -29.02 -43.53
N LEU A 32 -11.47 -30.20 -44.11
CA LEU A 32 -10.83 -31.40 -43.57
C LEU A 32 -9.32 -31.24 -43.36
N ASN A 33 -8.80 -31.89 -42.32
CA ASN A 33 -7.43 -32.39 -42.28
C ASN A 33 -7.46 -33.92 -42.44
N PRO A 34 -6.62 -34.52 -43.30
CA PRO A 34 -6.27 -35.93 -43.21
C PRO A 34 -4.91 -36.14 -42.53
N ALA A 35 -4.81 -37.27 -41.85
CA ALA A 35 -3.65 -37.81 -41.15
C ALA A 35 -2.58 -38.40 -42.10
N ALA A 36 -1.35 -38.56 -41.58
CA ALA A 36 -0.58 -39.82 -41.52
C ALA A 36 0.94 -39.62 -41.63
N ALA A 37 1.65 -40.49 -40.91
CA ALA A 37 3.09 -40.56 -40.73
C ALA A 37 3.86 -41.08 -41.96
N THR A 38 5.19 -40.92 -41.91
CA THR A 38 6.30 -41.77 -42.42
C THR A 38 7.31 -41.08 -43.35
N GLY A 39 8.61 -41.36 -43.11
CA GLY A 39 9.65 -41.38 -44.15
C GLY A 39 10.71 -40.27 -44.11
N MET A 40 11.88 -40.57 -43.52
CA MET A 40 13.16 -39.99 -43.96
C MET A 40 13.47 -40.51 -45.38
N PRO A 41 14.16 -39.74 -46.24
CA PRO A 41 15.57 -40.07 -46.43
C PRO A 41 16.51 -38.86 -46.61
N SER A 42 17.75 -39.05 -46.17
CA SER A 42 18.89 -38.17 -46.40
C SER A 42 19.27 -38.11 -47.89
N THR A 43 19.52 -36.92 -48.41
CA THR A 43 20.34 -36.69 -49.60
C THR A 43 21.40 -35.63 -49.30
N VAL A 44 22.66 -36.04 -49.46
CA VAL A 44 23.86 -35.24 -49.32
C VAL A 44 24.18 -34.63 -50.70
N LEU A 45 24.36 -33.31 -50.77
CA LEU A 45 25.11 -32.65 -51.85
C LEU A 45 25.89 -31.43 -51.32
N PRO A 46 26.99 -31.02 -51.98
CA PRO A 46 28.15 -30.46 -51.31
C PRO A 46 28.34 -28.95 -51.55
N GLY A 47 29.04 -28.33 -50.60
CA GLY A 47 29.86 -27.14 -50.86
C GLY A 47 29.13 -25.80 -50.83
N ASN A 48 29.27 -25.08 -49.71
CA ASN A 48 29.77 -23.71 -49.74
C ASN A 48 30.19 -23.25 -48.33
N ASN A 49 31.31 -22.53 -48.30
CA ASN A 49 32.08 -22.15 -47.13
C ASN A 49 31.25 -21.49 -46.03
N VAL A 50 31.35 -22.03 -44.81
CA VAL A 50 30.87 -21.38 -43.59
C VAL A 50 31.92 -20.36 -43.18
N VAL A 51 31.60 -19.07 -43.27
CA VAL A 51 32.24 -18.05 -42.43
C VAL A 51 31.20 -17.66 -41.38
N THR A 52 31.24 -18.33 -40.23
CA THR A 52 30.47 -17.96 -39.06
C THR A 52 31.02 -16.63 -38.53
N PHE A 53 30.40 -15.52 -38.92
CA PHE A 53 30.62 -14.25 -38.23
C PHE A 53 29.90 -14.32 -36.88
N MET A 54 30.67 -14.63 -35.85
CA MET A 54 30.29 -14.36 -34.47
C MET A 54 30.14 -12.85 -34.29
N HIS A 55 28.95 -12.40 -33.90
CA HIS A 55 28.82 -11.18 -33.12
C HIS A 55 27.94 -11.49 -31.92
N ALA A 56 28.60 -11.91 -30.84
CA ALA A 56 27.98 -11.85 -29.53
C ALA A 56 27.67 -10.39 -29.22
N ILE A 57 26.40 -10.08 -28.99
CA ILE A 57 25.97 -8.76 -28.50
C ILE A 57 26.62 -8.58 -27.12
N PRO A 58 27.46 -7.57 -26.88
CA PRO A 58 28.03 -7.33 -25.56
C PRO A 58 26.90 -6.96 -24.60
N THR A 59 26.59 -7.82 -23.64
CA THR A 59 25.56 -7.61 -22.61
C THR A 59 26.00 -6.66 -21.50
N GLN A 60 27.01 -5.83 -21.72
CA GLN A 60 27.50 -4.93 -20.69
C GLN A 60 27.79 -3.56 -21.27
N MET A 61 26.85 -2.63 -21.05
CA MET A 61 27.20 -1.21 -21.05
C MET A 61 28.37 -1.01 -20.07
N PRO A 62 29.44 -0.31 -20.45
CA PRO A 62 30.52 0.02 -19.54
C PRO A 62 29.97 0.96 -18.47
N ILE A 63 29.68 0.40 -17.30
CA ILE A 63 29.28 1.16 -16.11
C ILE A 63 30.54 1.92 -15.67
N HIS A 64 30.56 3.24 -15.91
CA HIS A 64 31.64 4.10 -15.44
C HIS A 64 31.75 3.98 -13.91
N PRO A 65 32.96 3.94 -13.30
CA PRO A 65 33.12 3.80 -11.85
C PRO A 65 32.46 4.94 -11.04
N ASP A 66 32.14 6.06 -11.71
CA ASP A 66 31.39 7.18 -11.12
C ASP A 66 29.86 7.06 -11.23
N VAL A 67 29.34 5.96 -11.79
CA VAL A 67 27.97 5.47 -11.52
C VAL A 67 27.98 4.60 -10.27
N ARG A 68 28.83 4.94 -9.29
CA ARG A 68 28.42 4.78 -7.90
C ARG A 68 27.18 5.63 -7.76
N LEU A 69 26.02 4.98 -7.88
CA LEU A 69 24.80 5.41 -7.23
C LEU A 69 25.26 5.94 -5.87
N LYS A 70 25.36 7.26 -5.71
CA LYS A 70 25.33 7.87 -4.39
C LYS A 70 23.96 7.44 -3.92
N LYS A 71 23.91 6.31 -3.21
CA LYS A 71 22.77 5.90 -2.42
C LYS A 71 22.64 7.07 -1.46
N MET A 72 21.84 8.06 -1.86
CA MET A 72 21.42 9.12 -0.98
C MET A 72 20.99 8.42 0.30
N ALA A 73 21.27 9.01 1.46
CA ALA A 73 20.84 8.39 2.69
C ALA A 73 19.37 8.09 2.50
N PHE A 74 18.93 6.86 2.79
CA PHE A 74 17.60 6.37 2.43
C PHE A 74 16.47 7.37 2.80
N TYR A 75 16.71 8.15 3.85
CA TYR A 75 15.89 9.25 4.36
C TYR A 75 15.77 10.49 3.44
N ASP A 76 16.78 10.78 2.63
CA ASP A 76 16.79 11.89 1.67
C ASP A 76 15.76 11.67 0.55
N ILE A 77 15.38 10.42 0.29
CA ILE A 77 14.45 10.03 -0.79
C ILE A 77 12.99 10.14 -0.32
N LEU A 78 12.70 9.75 0.93
CA LEU A 78 11.34 9.82 1.49
C LEU A 78 10.91 11.25 1.83
N GLY A 79 11.87 12.15 2.05
CA GLY A 79 11.60 13.48 2.56
C GLY A 79 11.12 13.48 4.03
N VAL A 80 11.38 14.60 4.71
CA VAL A 80 10.96 14.82 6.09
C VAL A 80 9.89 15.89 6.10
N LYS A 81 8.71 15.58 6.65
CA LYS A 81 7.72 16.62 6.97
C LYS A 81 8.14 17.33 8.25
N PRO A 82 8.16 18.68 8.27
CA PRO A 82 8.54 19.43 9.46
C PRO A 82 7.56 19.17 10.60
N ALA A 83 8.04 19.20 11.84
CA ALA A 83 7.24 18.89 13.02
C ALA A 83 5.99 19.79 13.17
N ASP A 84 6.05 21.03 12.65
CA ASP A 84 4.92 21.96 12.68
C ASP A 84 3.69 21.47 11.90
N TYR A 85 3.90 20.65 10.86
CA TYR A 85 2.80 20.02 10.14
C TYR A 85 1.97 19.14 11.07
N THR A 86 2.64 18.25 11.81
CA THR A 86 1.99 17.33 12.73
C THR A 86 1.40 18.08 13.93
N ARG A 87 2.08 19.13 14.44
CA ARG A 87 1.52 20.01 15.47
C ARG A 87 0.21 20.67 15.02
N ALA A 88 0.14 21.15 13.77
CA ALA A 88 -1.08 21.73 13.21
C ALA A 88 -2.21 20.70 13.12
N LEU A 89 -1.90 19.48 12.67
CA LEU A 89 -2.86 18.38 12.60
C LEU A 89 -3.38 17.95 13.99
N ILE A 90 -2.51 17.91 15.00
CA ILE A 90 -2.90 17.64 16.40
C ILE A 90 -3.88 18.72 16.89
N LYS A 91 -3.56 20.00 16.64
CA LYS A 91 -4.43 21.12 17.00
C LYS A 91 -5.79 21.03 16.31
N GLU A 92 -5.83 20.65 15.03
CA GLU A 92 -7.07 20.47 14.28
C GLU A 92 -7.94 19.39 14.91
N LYS A 93 -7.38 18.20 15.16
CA LYS A 93 -8.11 17.10 15.79
C LYS A 93 -8.65 17.44 17.18
N LEU A 94 -7.86 18.15 18.00
CA LEU A 94 -8.30 18.61 19.32
C LEU A 94 -9.27 19.81 19.28
N ARG A 95 -9.45 20.46 18.12
CA ARG A 95 -10.47 21.51 17.92
C ARG A 95 -11.78 20.95 17.40
N GLU A 96 -11.74 20.02 16.45
CA GLU A 96 -12.94 19.38 15.87
C GLU A 96 -13.86 18.82 16.96
N ASP A 97 -13.27 18.30 18.05
CA ASP A 97 -14.04 17.76 19.17
C ASP A 97 -14.58 18.84 20.13
N ALA A 98 -14.07 20.07 20.10
CA ALA A 98 -14.48 21.13 21.05
C ALA A 98 -15.87 21.70 20.78
N ASP A 99 -16.38 21.55 19.55
CA ASP A 99 -17.74 21.93 19.15
C ASP A 99 -18.76 20.80 19.41
N CYS A 100 -18.30 19.65 19.90
CA CYS A 100 -19.15 18.53 20.34
C CYS A 100 -19.46 18.66 21.84
N GLU A 101 -20.60 18.13 22.30
CA GLU A 101 -20.96 18.12 23.75
C GLU A 101 -19.90 17.40 24.62
N ILE A 102 -19.08 16.55 24.02
CA ILE A 102 -17.93 15.91 24.64
C ILE A 102 -16.67 16.41 23.93
N ALA A 103 -15.94 17.32 24.59
CA ALA A 103 -14.68 17.83 24.07
C ALA A 103 -13.51 16.89 24.37
N THR A 104 -12.78 16.45 23.35
CA THR A 104 -11.53 15.71 23.51
C THR A 104 -10.43 16.66 23.97
N THR A 105 -9.98 16.49 25.21
CA THR A 105 -8.92 17.31 25.82
C THR A 105 -7.52 16.77 25.55
N MET A 106 -7.40 15.51 25.13
CA MET A 106 -6.14 14.80 24.93
C MET A 106 -6.26 13.69 23.89
N LEU A 107 -5.23 13.51 23.07
CA LEU A 107 -5.08 12.37 22.15
C LEU A 107 -3.93 11.47 22.56
N LYS A 108 -4.18 10.16 22.57
CA LYS A 108 -3.16 9.14 22.83
C LYS A 108 -2.62 8.59 21.51
N VAL A 109 -1.29 8.47 21.41
CA VAL A 109 -0.64 7.88 20.24
C VAL A 109 0.44 6.90 20.67
N SER A 110 0.45 5.70 20.09
CA SER A 110 1.49 4.71 20.36
C SER A 110 2.77 5.03 19.61
N LEU A 111 3.89 4.87 20.30
CA LEU A 111 5.25 4.92 19.73
C LEU A 111 5.67 3.58 19.13
N ASN A 112 4.87 2.53 19.32
CA ASN A 112 5.13 1.22 18.73
C ASN A 112 4.57 1.15 17.31
N CYS A 113 5.34 0.56 16.41
CA CYS A 113 4.94 0.31 15.04
C CYS A 113 3.76 -0.68 15.00
N PRO A 114 2.65 -0.38 14.30
CA PRO A 114 1.51 -1.28 14.19
C PRO A 114 1.86 -2.61 13.49
N LEU A 115 2.89 -2.62 12.63
CA LEU A 115 3.39 -3.82 11.96
C LEU A 115 4.26 -4.68 12.88
N GLY A 116 5.25 -4.06 13.52
CA GLY A 116 6.31 -4.79 14.24
C GLY A 116 6.01 -5.01 15.71
N LYS A 117 5.03 -4.28 16.26
CA LYS A 117 4.72 -4.26 17.70
C LYS A 117 5.91 -3.87 18.58
N ILE A 118 6.88 -3.16 18.00
CA ILE A 118 8.09 -2.65 18.64
C ILE A 118 8.18 -1.13 18.46
N LYS A 119 8.91 -0.45 19.34
CA LYS A 119 9.11 1.01 19.28
C LYS A 119 9.69 1.41 17.92
N MET A 120 9.08 2.39 17.28
CA MET A 120 9.51 2.88 15.97
C MET A 120 10.91 3.49 16.07
N SER A 121 11.72 3.23 15.05
CA SER A 121 13.01 3.90 14.85
C SER A 121 12.87 5.06 13.87
N ILE A 122 12.08 4.85 12.81
CA ILE A 122 11.87 5.81 11.73
C ILE A 122 10.37 6.02 11.58
N PRO A 123 9.77 7.01 12.25
CA PRO A 123 8.35 7.27 12.18
C PRO A 123 7.99 7.77 10.78
N CYS A 124 7.16 7.00 10.08
CA CYS A 124 6.76 7.24 8.71
C CYS A 124 5.25 7.11 8.56
N ARG A 125 4.71 7.85 7.60
CA ARG A 125 3.30 7.81 7.22
C ARG A 125 3.15 8.23 5.76
N ALA A 126 2.02 7.91 5.14
CA ALA A 126 1.72 8.49 3.84
C ALA A 126 1.31 9.96 4.01
N SER A 127 1.80 10.82 3.13
CA SER A 127 1.57 12.26 3.12
C SER A 127 0.10 12.63 2.91
N THR A 128 -0.68 11.71 2.35
CA THR A 128 -2.10 11.85 1.97
C THR A 128 -3.09 11.54 3.10
N TYR A 129 -2.64 10.98 4.23
CA TYR A 129 -3.53 10.58 5.33
C TYR A 129 -3.38 11.44 6.58
N SER A 130 -4.50 11.71 7.25
CA SER A 130 -4.59 12.58 8.44
C SER A 130 -4.57 11.84 9.79
N HIS A 131 -4.34 10.53 9.83
CA HIS A 131 -4.17 9.81 11.10
C HIS A 131 -2.81 10.14 11.75
N LEU A 132 -2.76 10.28 13.07
CA LEU A 132 -1.51 10.62 13.78
C LEU A 132 -0.57 9.41 13.94
N GLN A 133 -1.11 8.20 14.05
CA GLN A 133 -0.31 6.99 14.22
C GLN A 133 0.66 6.83 13.04
N CYS A 134 1.95 6.80 13.34
CA CYS A 134 3.00 6.45 12.38
C CYS A 134 3.26 4.94 12.37
N PHE A 135 3.99 4.48 11.36
CA PHE A 135 4.58 3.15 11.29
C PHE A 135 6.09 3.26 11.02
N ASP A 136 6.84 2.21 11.31
CA ASP A 136 8.28 2.20 11.06
C ASP A 136 8.57 2.02 9.55
N ALA A 137 9.31 2.97 8.96
CA ALA A 137 9.61 2.99 7.53
C ALA A 137 10.35 1.73 7.07
N ASN A 138 11.36 1.30 7.84
CA ASN A 138 12.20 0.18 7.46
C ASN A 138 11.38 -1.12 7.43
N LEU A 139 10.55 -1.33 8.45
CA LEU A 139 9.68 -2.50 8.50
C LEU A 139 8.62 -2.47 7.38
N TYR A 140 8.05 -1.30 7.08
CA TYR A 140 7.08 -1.14 6.01
C TYR A 140 7.65 -1.52 4.64
N LEU A 141 8.86 -1.06 4.34
CA LEU A 141 9.51 -1.37 3.07
C LEU A 141 9.93 -2.84 2.97
N GLN A 142 10.49 -3.40 4.05
CA GLN A 142 10.81 -4.83 4.08
C GLN A 142 9.59 -5.73 3.89
N MET A 143 8.43 -5.32 4.41
CA MET A 143 7.17 -6.03 4.16
C MET A 143 6.79 -5.96 2.68
N ASN A 144 6.86 -4.77 2.07
CA ASN A 144 6.49 -4.54 0.68
C ASN A 144 7.48 -5.13 -0.33
N GLU A 145 8.75 -5.26 0.03
CA GLU A 145 9.75 -6.00 -0.74
C GLU A 145 9.39 -7.49 -0.83
N ARG A 146 8.89 -8.08 0.26
CA ARG A 146 8.44 -9.49 0.28
C ARG A 146 7.09 -9.68 -0.41
N LYS A 147 6.12 -8.81 -0.11
CA LYS A 147 4.78 -8.84 -0.68
C LYS A 147 4.31 -7.39 -0.92
N PRO A 148 4.33 -6.91 -2.18
CA PRO A 148 4.08 -5.50 -2.50
C PRO A 148 2.58 -5.18 -2.46
N THR A 149 2.00 -5.12 -1.26
CA THR A 149 0.59 -4.71 -1.10
C THR A 149 0.42 -3.21 -1.18
N TRP A 150 1.41 -2.45 -0.69
CA TRP A 150 1.41 -0.99 -0.61
C TRP A 150 0.17 -0.42 0.07
N ASN A 151 -0.33 -1.10 1.11
CA ASN A 151 -1.43 -0.60 1.95
C ASN A 151 -0.89 0.01 3.24
N CYS A 152 -1.50 1.09 3.71
CA CYS A 152 -1.15 1.73 4.97
C CYS A 152 -1.47 0.79 6.15
N PRO A 153 -0.51 0.49 7.04
CA PRO A 153 -0.73 -0.39 8.20
C PRO A 153 -1.72 0.15 9.24
N VAL A 154 -2.09 1.42 9.15
CA VAL A 154 -2.97 2.09 10.11
C VAL A 154 -4.42 2.12 9.64
N CYS A 155 -4.63 2.36 8.34
CA CYS A 155 -5.97 2.59 7.78
C CYS A 155 -6.31 1.69 6.58
N ASP A 156 -5.40 0.80 6.17
CA ASP A 156 -5.51 -0.15 5.05
C ASP A 156 -5.78 0.48 3.67
N LYS A 157 -5.59 1.80 3.54
CA LYS A 157 -5.71 2.53 2.28
C LYS A 157 -4.39 2.52 1.49
N PRO A 158 -4.41 2.72 0.15
CA PRO A 158 -3.19 2.71 -0.66
C PRO A 158 -2.11 3.72 -0.21
N ALA A 159 -0.89 3.28 -0.01
CA ALA A 159 0.25 4.07 0.47
C ALA A 159 1.51 3.69 -0.32
N ALA A 160 1.53 4.07 -1.60
CA ALA A 160 2.69 3.85 -2.46
C ALA A 160 3.96 4.55 -1.93
N PHE A 161 5.13 4.01 -2.30
CA PHE A 161 6.44 4.51 -1.91
C PHE A 161 6.59 6.03 -2.05
N ASP A 162 6.18 6.57 -3.21
CA ASP A 162 6.32 8.00 -3.54
C ASP A 162 5.51 8.94 -2.64
N ASN A 163 4.54 8.40 -1.91
CA ASN A 163 3.71 9.17 -0.98
C ASN A 163 4.20 9.07 0.47
N LEU A 164 5.22 8.27 0.76
CA LEU A 164 5.74 8.09 2.11
C LEU A 164 6.58 9.29 2.51
N VAL A 165 6.43 9.71 3.77
CA VAL A 165 7.22 10.79 4.37
C VAL A 165 7.59 10.42 5.80
N ILE A 166 8.75 10.91 6.25
CA ILE A 166 9.16 10.83 7.65
C ILE A 166 8.47 11.94 8.43
N ASP A 167 7.90 11.59 9.58
CA ASP A 167 7.20 12.56 10.45
C ASP A 167 8.20 13.20 11.43
N GLY A 168 8.57 14.45 11.17
CA GLY A 168 9.56 15.17 11.97
C GLY A 168 9.15 15.38 13.42
N TYR A 169 7.85 15.48 13.71
CA TYR A 169 7.38 15.62 15.10
C TYR A 169 7.62 14.34 15.89
N PHE A 170 7.24 13.19 15.34
CA PHE A 170 7.49 11.91 16.03
C PHE A 170 8.98 11.56 16.07
N GLN A 171 9.77 12.06 15.13
CA GLN A 171 11.23 11.92 15.19
C GLN A 171 11.81 12.70 16.39
N GLU A 172 11.37 13.95 16.60
CA GLU A 172 11.73 14.74 17.79
C GLU A 172 11.27 14.05 19.09
N VAL A 173 10.05 13.51 19.12
CA VAL A 173 9.52 12.78 20.28
C VAL A 173 10.37 11.56 20.61
N LEU A 174 10.72 10.75 19.61
CA LEU A 174 11.53 9.53 19.81
C LEU A 174 12.97 9.84 20.22
N ALA A 175 13.50 11.01 19.84
CA ALA A 175 14.83 11.49 20.21
C ALA A 175 14.85 12.30 21.53
N SER A 176 13.69 12.58 22.11
CA SER A 176 13.56 13.42 23.30
C SER A 176 14.12 12.72 24.54
N ASN A 177 14.96 13.43 25.30
CA ASN A 177 15.45 12.97 26.61
C ASN A 177 14.36 12.92 27.69
N LEU A 178 13.18 13.47 27.42
CA LEU A 178 12.03 13.41 28.33
C LEU A 178 11.27 12.08 28.24
N LEU A 179 11.47 11.34 27.15
CA LEU A 179 10.86 10.04 26.93
C LEU A 179 11.70 8.97 27.64
N LYS A 180 11.09 8.20 28.53
CA LYS A 180 11.75 7.06 29.18
C LYS A 180 11.91 5.91 28.18
N SER A 181 12.83 5.01 28.45
CA SER A 181 13.12 3.88 27.55
C SER A 181 11.92 2.95 27.37
N ASP A 182 11.12 2.77 28.42
CA ASP A 182 9.94 1.91 28.50
C ASP A 182 8.64 2.59 28.03
N ASP A 183 8.66 3.90 27.77
CA ASP A 183 7.49 4.60 27.23
C ASP A 183 7.15 4.10 25.82
N THR A 184 5.89 3.68 25.65
CA THR A 184 5.34 3.15 24.39
C THR A 184 4.14 3.95 23.88
N GLU A 185 3.73 5.00 24.60
CA GLU A 185 2.61 5.88 24.28
C GLU A 185 2.94 7.30 24.73
N ILE A 186 2.40 8.29 24.01
CA ILE A 186 2.44 9.71 24.40
C ILE A 186 1.03 10.28 24.48
N GLN A 187 0.87 11.30 25.32
CA GLN A 187 -0.36 12.07 25.45
C GLN A 187 -0.18 13.46 24.84
N LEU A 188 -1.11 13.84 23.98
CA LEU A 188 -1.07 15.10 23.23
C LEU A 188 -2.20 15.99 23.74
N HIS A 189 -1.84 17.09 24.40
CA HIS A 189 -2.81 18.02 25.00
C HIS A 189 -2.97 19.31 24.17
N LYS A 190 -4.12 19.98 24.32
CA LYS A 190 -4.49 21.18 23.55
C LYS A 190 -3.57 22.39 23.80
N GLU A 191 -3.03 22.51 25.01
CA GLU A 191 -2.25 23.67 25.47
C GLU A 191 -0.80 23.36 25.83
N ARG A 192 -0.43 22.07 25.90
CA ARG A 192 0.94 21.61 26.15
C ARG A 192 1.29 20.51 25.15
N PHE A 193 2.09 20.87 24.15
CA PHE A 193 2.73 19.85 23.31
C PHE A 193 3.84 19.21 24.15
N MET A 194 3.58 17.99 24.63
CA MET A 194 4.41 17.11 25.47
C MET A 194 4.27 17.31 27.00
N GLU A 195 3.37 16.54 27.61
CA GLU A 195 3.53 16.04 28.99
C GLU A 195 3.64 14.52 28.90
N TYR A 196 4.77 13.96 29.33
CA TYR A 196 4.96 12.51 29.43
C TYR A 196 4.53 12.06 30.83
N ALA A 197 3.79 10.96 30.91
CA ALA A 197 3.30 10.37 32.16
C ALA A 197 4.40 9.56 32.89
#